data_AF-A0AAV6ZJG8-F1
#
_entry.id   AF-A0AAV6ZJG8-F1
#
_cell.length_a   1.000
_cell.length_b   1.000
_cell.length_c   1.000
_cell.angle_alpha   90.00
_cell.angle_beta   90.00
_cell.angle_gamma   90.00
#
_symmetry.space_group_name_H-M   'P 1'
#
loop_
_entity.id
_entity.type
_entity.pdbx_description
1 polymer ?
#
loop_
_entity_poly.entity_id
_entity_poly.type
_entity_poly.pdbx_seq_one_letter_code
_entity_poly.pdbx_strand_id
1 'polypeptide(L)'
;MFATQQLVKEIVDSKKSAPPNKVRRGAKNAETAAKVALMNLKLHALGDKSLPQSERIYFQVYLPKGGKDKSKAMFFCKKWSIGKVVDYAASMASLKNDNNKASAKKLRVCHAETGAALPMDSCVETWLSSADNTLYNGGNIIIEYLDNECNDIEDAGQYLL
;
A
#
# COMPACT_ATOMS: atom_id res chain seq x y z
N MET A 1 9.74 8.64 67.80
CA MET A 1 10.74 8.29 66.77
C MET A 1 10.06 7.45 65.72
N PHE A 2 10.42 7.70 64.47
CA PHE A 2 9.70 7.43 63.23
C PHE A 2 9.14 6.01 63.04
N ALA A 3 7.86 6.00 62.67
CA ALA A 3 7.07 4.87 62.21
C ALA A 3 7.41 4.53 60.74
N THR A 4 8.35 3.61 60.54
CA THR A 4 8.83 3.22 59.18
C THR A 4 9.01 1.71 59.02
N GLN A 5 8.23 0.88 59.72
CA GLN A 5 8.32 -0.59 59.56
C GLN A 5 6.99 -1.32 59.34
N GLN A 6 5.84 -0.64 59.32
CA GLN A 6 4.55 -1.28 59.06
C GLN A 6 4.04 -1.17 57.61
N LEU A 7 4.75 -0.46 56.71
CA LEU A 7 4.28 -0.19 55.34
C LEU A 7 4.87 -1.11 54.25
N VAL A 8 5.57 -2.18 54.64
CA VAL A 8 6.28 -3.06 53.67
C VAL A 8 5.62 -4.44 53.51
N LYS A 9 4.70 -4.83 54.39
CA LYS A 9 4.05 -6.17 54.32
C LYS A 9 2.76 -6.23 53.49
N GLU A 10 2.18 -5.10 53.08
CA GLU A 10 0.93 -5.10 52.28
C GLU A 10 1.16 -5.11 50.76
N ILE A 11 2.39 -4.90 50.28
CA ILE A 11 2.68 -4.79 48.83
C ILE A 11 2.90 -6.17 48.17
N VAL A 12 3.21 -7.23 48.92
CA VAL A 12 3.64 -8.52 48.34
C VAL A 12 2.50 -9.54 48.12
N ASP A 13 1.30 -9.35 48.69
CA ASP A 13 0.24 -10.38 48.66
C ASP A 13 -0.94 -10.12 47.70
N SER A 14 -0.98 -9.02 46.93
CA SER A 14 -2.03 -8.84 45.90
C SER A 14 -1.66 -9.40 44.51
N LYS A 15 -0.81 -10.44 44.48
CA LYS A 15 -0.63 -11.32 43.31
C LYS A 15 -1.71 -12.39 43.26
N LYS A 16 -2.99 -12.03 43.07
CA LYS A 16 -3.96 -12.96 42.48
C LYS A 16 -5.18 -12.24 41.91
N SER A 17 -5.53 -12.63 40.69
CA SER A 17 -6.74 -12.29 39.93
C SER A 17 -6.89 -10.85 39.42
N ALA A 18 -6.22 -10.53 38.31
CA ALA A 18 -6.77 -9.61 37.31
C ALA A 18 -6.86 -10.36 35.97
N PRO A 19 -8.00 -10.31 35.25
CA PRO A 19 -8.19 -11.03 34.00
C PRO A 19 -7.23 -10.49 32.93
N PRO A 20 -6.88 -11.28 31.89
CA PRO A 20 -6.10 -10.78 30.77
C PRO A 20 -6.93 -9.68 30.09
N ASN A 21 -6.53 -8.44 30.33
CA ASN A 21 -7.11 -7.28 29.68
C ASN A 21 -6.80 -7.42 28.19
N LYS A 22 -7.77 -7.95 27.43
CA LYS A 22 -7.80 -7.85 25.98
C LYS A 22 -7.89 -6.36 25.65
N VAL A 23 -6.73 -5.71 25.61
CA VAL A 23 -6.61 -4.36 25.10
C VAL A 23 -6.98 -4.45 23.62
N ARG A 24 -8.24 -4.12 23.33
CA ARG A 24 -8.75 -3.85 21.98
C ARG A 24 -8.06 -2.56 21.49
N ARG A 25 -6.78 -2.65 21.14
CA ARG A 25 -6.03 -1.67 20.35
C ARG A 25 -6.42 -1.92 18.90
N GLY A 26 -7.20 -1.02 18.30
CA GLY A 26 -7.54 -1.16 16.88
C GLY A 26 -8.02 0.13 16.22
N ALA A 27 -8.87 0.92 16.87
CA ALA A 27 -9.59 1.96 16.14
C ALA A 27 -8.99 3.38 16.20
N LYS A 28 -8.25 3.74 17.26
CA LYS A 28 -7.84 5.16 17.47
C LYS A 28 -6.51 5.57 16.82
N ASN A 29 -5.74 4.64 16.27
CA ASN A 29 -4.44 4.93 15.63
C ASN A 29 -4.50 4.91 14.09
N ALA A 30 -5.64 4.54 13.50
CA ALA A 30 -5.77 4.39 12.06
C ALA A 30 -5.65 5.73 11.31
N GLU A 31 -6.26 6.82 11.82
CA GLU A 31 -6.14 8.15 11.19
C GLU A 31 -4.72 8.71 11.26
N THR A 32 -4.01 8.50 12.38
CA THR A 32 -2.61 8.91 12.52
C THR A 32 -1.71 8.06 11.63
N ALA A 33 -1.93 6.74 11.58
CA ALA A 33 -1.18 5.84 10.71
C ALA A 33 -1.42 6.14 9.23
N ALA A 34 -2.65 6.45 8.82
CA ALA A 34 -2.98 6.87 7.46
C ALA A 34 -2.32 8.20 7.09
N LYS A 35 -2.32 9.18 7.99
CA LYS A 35 -1.60 10.46 7.79
C LYS A 35 -0.08 10.25 7.70
N VAL A 36 0.50 9.42 8.55
CA VAL A 36 1.94 9.11 8.54
C VAL A 36 2.31 8.32 7.28
N ALA A 37 1.48 7.36 6.86
CA ALA A 37 1.68 6.60 5.63
C ALA A 37 1.68 7.54 4.41
N LEU A 38 0.71 8.44 4.32
CA LEU A 38 0.63 9.43 3.23
C LEU A 38 1.81 10.41 3.26
N MET A 39 2.30 10.78 4.45
CA MET A 39 3.47 11.65 4.61
C MET A 39 4.77 10.95 4.21
N ASN A 40 5.00 9.71 4.65
CA ASN A 40 6.14 8.89 4.24
C ASN A 40 6.11 8.61 2.74
N LEU A 41 4.94 8.31 2.19
CA LEU A 41 4.75 8.09 0.78
C LEU A 41 5.12 9.36 0.00
N LYS A 42 4.61 10.54 0.38
CA LYS A 42 4.99 11.81 -0.28
C LYS A 42 6.48 12.15 -0.15
N LEU A 43 7.13 11.78 0.96
CA LEU A 43 8.57 12.03 1.17
C LEU A 43 9.44 11.12 0.29
N HIS A 44 9.07 9.87 0.13
CA HIS A 44 9.83 8.87 -0.62
C HIS A 44 9.33 8.62 -2.04
N ALA A 45 8.20 9.23 -2.43
CA ALA A 45 7.58 8.98 -3.71
C ALA A 45 8.52 9.39 -4.85
N LEU A 46 8.86 8.41 -5.66
CA LEU A 46 9.62 8.64 -6.87
C LEU A 46 8.66 8.88 -8.03
N GLY A 47 8.97 9.87 -8.85
CA GLY A 47 8.16 10.21 -10.01
C GLY A 47 8.72 11.41 -10.75
N ASP A 48 8.01 11.81 -11.79
CA ASP A 48 8.45 12.89 -12.66
C ASP A 48 8.20 14.25 -12.00
N LYS A 49 9.30 14.90 -11.59
CA LYS A 49 9.26 16.22 -10.92
C LYS A 49 8.70 17.32 -11.83
N SER A 50 8.59 17.10 -13.14
CA SER A 50 7.97 18.04 -14.09
C SER A 50 6.45 18.12 -13.94
N LEU A 51 5.80 17.08 -13.38
CA LEU A 51 4.35 17.05 -13.21
C LEU A 51 3.89 18.11 -12.20
N PRO A 52 2.83 18.90 -12.49
CA PRO A 52 2.26 19.82 -11.51
C PRO A 52 1.72 19.09 -10.28
N GLN A 53 1.92 19.66 -9.09
CA GLN A 53 1.52 19.01 -7.84
C GLN A 53 0.00 18.74 -7.75
N SER A 54 -0.83 19.56 -8.40
CA SER A 54 -2.28 19.36 -8.51
C SER A 54 -2.69 18.12 -9.31
N GLU A 55 -1.80 17.60 -10.16
CA GLU A 55 -2.04 16.41 -10.96
C GLU A 55 -1.36 15.15 -10.40
N ARG A 56 -0.48 15.32 -9.40
CA ARG A 56 0.27 14.21 -8.80
C ARG A 56 -0.62 13.40 -7.88
N ILE A 57 -0.66 12.11 -8.15
CA ILE A 57 -1.34 11.11 -7.34
C ILE A 57 -0.35 10.09 -6.88
N TYR A 58 -0.39 9.84 -5.59
CA TYR A 58 0.59 9.09 -4.86
C TYR A 58 0.03 7.69 -4.63
N PHE A 59 0.82 6.65 -4.90
CA PHE A 59 0.46 5.28 -4.60
C PHE A 59 1.65 4.54 -4.00
N GLN A 60 1.34 3.62 -3.09
CA GLN A 60 2.29 2.60 -2.69
C GLN A 60 2.20 1.47 -3.71
N VAL A 61 3.27 1.33 -4.51
CA VAL A 61 3.35 0.36 -5.60
C VAL A 61 4.04 -0.90 -5.09
N TYR A 62 3.28 -1.97 -4.91
CA TYR A 62 3.82 -3.28 -4.58
C TYR A 62 4.36 -3.93 -5.85
N LEU A 63 5.57 -4.47 -5.74
CA LEU A 63 6.31 -5.01 -6.88
C LEU A 63 6.13 -6.54 -6.93
N PRO A 64 6.34 -7.14 -8.12
CA PRO A 64 6.13 -8.57 -8.29
C PRO A 64 7.04 -9.41 -7.40
N LYS A 65 6.55 -10.58 -6.96
CA LYS A 65 7.31 -11.49 -6.09
C LYS A 65 8.59 -11.93 -6.80
N GLY A 66 9.73 -11.74 -6.13
CA GLY A 66 11.07 -12.03 -6.68
C GLY A 66 11.89 -10.81 -7.07
N GLY A 67 11.32 -9.60 -6.97
CA GLY A 67 12.07 -8.34 -7.04
C GLY A 67 12.93 -8.09 -5.80
N LYS A 68 13.90 -7.17 -5.93
CA LYS A 68 14.77 -6.73 -4.82
C LYS A 68 13.99 -5.97 -3.74
N ASP A 69 13.03 -5.17 -4.18
CA ASP A 69 12.18 -4.35 -3.32
C ASP A 69 10.76 -4.94 -3.30
N LYS A 70 10.12 -4.96 -2.12
CA LYS A 70 8.73 -5.44 -1.97
C LYS A 70 7.70 -4.41 -2.44
N SER A 71 7.96 -3.14 -2.16
CA SER A 71 7.11 -2.03 -2.56
C SER A 71 7.90 -0.75 -2.67
N LYS A 72 7.35 0.20 -3.42
CA LYS A 72 7.94 1.51 -3.66
C LYS A 72 6.86 2.58 -3.65
N ALA A 73 7.12 3.66 -2.93
CA ALA A 73 6.32 4.86 -3.02
C ALA A 73 6.56 5.49 -4.40
N MET A 74 5.51 5.71 -5.18
CA MET A 74 5.59 6.38 -6.47
C MET A 74 4.46 7.40 -6.64
N PHE A 75 4.66 8.36 -7.53
CA PHE A 75 3.58 9.26 -7.94
C PHE A 75 3.45 9.34 -9.46
N PHE A 76 2.21 9.52 -9.90
CA PHE A 76 1.83 9.54 -11.31
C PHE A 76 0.91 10.73 -11.60
N CYS A 77 0.72 11.06 -12.87
CA CYS A 77 -0.28 12.03 -13.26
C CYS A 77 -1.67 11.38 -13.31
N LYS A 78 -2.66 12.02 -12.69
CA LYS A 78 -4.05 11.56 -12.70
C LYS A 78 -4.67 11.40 -14.10
N LYS A 79 -4.17 12.15 -15.09
CA LYS A 79 -4.63 12.11 -16.48
C LYS A 79 -3.98 11.00 -17.31
N TRP A 80 -3.04 10.24 -16.74
CA TRP A 80 -2.40 9.15 -17.46
C TRP A 80 -3.31 7.94 -17.57
N SER A 81 -3.15 7.20 -18.67
CA SER A 81 -3.71 5.86 -18.80
C SER A 81 -2.98 4.89 -17.88
N ILE A 82 -3.65 3.81 -17.49
CA ILE A 82 -3.05 2.73 -16.70
C ILE A 82 -1.86 2.11 -17.44
N GLY A 83 -1.91 1.97 -18.77
CA GLY A 83 -0.76 1.52 -19.56
C GLY A 83 0.47 2.41 -19.38
N LYS A 84 0.29 3.74 -19.39
CA LYS A 84 1.38 4.68 -19.14
C LYS A 84 1.89 4.61 -17.70
N VAL A 85 1.00 4.37 -16.73
CA VAL A 85 1.40 4.12 -15.33
C VAL A 85 2.25 2.86 -15.22
N VAL A 86 1.88 1.77 -15.90
CA VAL A 86 2.66 0.52 -15.94
C VAL A 86 4.04 0.77 -16.52
N ASP A 87 4.14 1.43 -17.69
CA ASP A 87 5.41 1.73 -18.34
C ASP A 87 6.34 2.55 -17.43
N TYR A 88 5.78 3.57 -16.80
CA TYR A 88 6.51 4.44 -15.90
C TYR A 88 6.95 3.70 -14.65
N ALA A 89 6.05 2.98 -13.99
CA ALA A 89 6.36 2.21 -12.80
C ALA A 89 7.38 1.10 -13.08
N ALA A 90 7.28 0.43 -14.23
CA ALA A 90 8.24 -0.55 -14.69
C ALA A 90 9.63 0.06 -14.82
N SER A 91 9.73 1.22 -15.47
CA SER A 91 10.99 1.97 -15.61
C SER A 91 11.58 2.34 -14.24
N MET A 92 10.73 2.80 -13.31
CA MET A 92 11.13 3.23 -11.96
C MET A 92 11.50 2.09 -11.01
N ALA A 93 10.93 0.90 -11.22
CA ALA A 93 11.23 -0.32 -10.48
C ALA A 93 12.23 -1.24 -11.21
N SER A 94 12.76 -0.80 -12.36
CA SER A 94 13.62 -1.61 -13.23
C SER A 94 13.00 -2.97 -13.60
N LEU A 95 11.68 -3.01 -13.75
CA LEU A 95 10.95 -4.18 -14.21
C LEU A 95 10.97 -4.24 -15.73
N LYS A 96 11.04 -5.45 -16.27
CA LYS A 96 11.02 -5.67 -17.70
C LYS A 96 9.58 -5.64 -18.20
N ASN A 97 9.20 -4.63 -18.97
CA ASN A 97 7.90 -4.58 -19.63
C ASN A 97 8.00 -5.11 -21.07
N ASP A 98 7.60 -6.36 -21.28
CA ASP A 98 7.55 -7.02 -22.58
C ASP A 98 6.10 -7.12 -23.12
N ASN A 99 5.20 -6.21 -22.73
CA ASN A 99 3.77 -6.27 -23.10
C ASN A 99 3.46 -6.31 -24.60
N ASN A 100 4.42 -5.91 -25.45
CA ASN A 100 4.31 -6.00 -26.92
C ASN A 100 4.60 -7.42 -27.46
N LYS A 101 5.14 -8.33 -26.64
CA LYS A 101 5.42 -9.72 -27.04
C LYS A 101 4.27 -10.62 -26.65
N ALA A 102 3.64 -11.27 -27.63
CA ALA A 102 2.48 -12.13 -27.40
C ALA A 102 2.77 -13.35 -26.49
N SER A 103 4.00 -13.84 -26.45
CA SER A 103 4.43 -15.01 -25.66
C SER A 103 4.94 -14.66 -24.26
N ALA A 104 5.01 -13.38 -23.90
CA ALA A 104 5.48 -12.94 -22.59
C ALA A 104 4.31 -12.69 -21.64
N LYS A 105 4.55 -12.85 -20.34
CA LYS A 105 3.61 -12.39 -19.32
C LYS A 105 3.48 -10.88 -19.40
N LYS A 106 2.25 -10.40 -19.30
CA LYS A 106 1.95 -8.97 -19.36
C LYS A 106 2.05 -8.37 -17.98
N LEU A 107 2.88 -7.34 -17.86
CA LEU A 107 2.94 -6.53 -16.66
C LEU A 107 1.65 -5.72 -16.56
N ARG A 108 0.90 -5.87 -15.47
CA ARG A 108 -0.36 -5.16 -15.23
C ARG A 108 -0.39 -4.57 -13.84
N VAL A 109 -1.14 -3.48 -13.67
CA VAL A 109 -1.46 -2.93 -12.36
C VAL A 109 -2.75 -3.58 -11.88
N CYS A 110 -2.77 -4.04 -10.64
CA CYS A 110 -3.90 -4.65 -9.97
C CYS A 110 -4.26 -3.87 -8.71
N HIS A 111 -5.53 -3.92 -8.33
CA HIS A 111 -6.00 -3.39 -7.06
C HIS A 111 -5.44 -4.23 -5.90
N ALA A 112 -5.02 -3.56 -4.83
CA ALA A 112 -4.46 -4.24 -3.66
C ALA A 112 -5.51 -5.00 -2.83
N GLU A 113 -6.77 -4.56 -2.85
CA GLU A 113 -7.85 -5.17 -2.06
C GLU A 113 -8.56 -6.29 -2.83
N THR A 114 -8.97 -6.02 -4.08
CA THR A 114 -9.71 -7.01 -4.88
C THR A 114 -8.81 -7.94 -5.67
N GLY A 115 -7.54 -7.57 -5.88
CA GLY A 115 -6.64 -8.28 -6.78
C GLY A 115 -6.94 -8.09 -8.27
N ALA A 116 -8.00 -7.34 -8.62
CA ALA A 116 -8.41 -7.17 -10.00
C ALA A 116 -7.46 -6.27 -10.79
N ALA A 117 -7.09 -6.68 -11.99
CA ALA A 117 -6.24 -5.94 -12.89
C ALA A 117 -7.00 -4.78 -13.53
N LEU A 118 -6.35 -3.62 -13.50
CA LEU A 118 -6.84 -2.40 -14.12
C LEU A 118 -6.68 -2.48 -15.66
N PRO A 119 -7.73 -2.14 -16.42
CA PRO A 119 -7.66 -2.07 -17.89
C PRO A 119 -6.65 -1.02 -18.35
N MET A 120 -5.75 -1.37 -19.26
CA MET A 120 -4.65 -0.49 -19.71
C MET A 120 -5.11 0.78 -20.44
N ASP A 121 -6.28 0.70 -21.06
CA ASP A 121 -6.97 1.75 -21.82
C ASP A 121 -7.70 2.75 -20.91
N SER A 122 -7.93 2.40 -19.64
CA SER A 122 -8.58 3.29 -18.68
C SER A 122 -7.63 4.36 -18.13
N CYS A 123 -8.19 5.49 -17.67
CA CYS A 123 -7.45 6.60 -17.06
C CYS A 123 -7.47 6.52 -15.53
N VAL A 124 -6.37 6.91 -14.89
CA VAL A 124 -6.25 6.92 -13.42
C VAL A 124 -7.35 7.75 -12.75
N GLU A 125 -7.68 8.91 -13.30
CA GLU A 125 -8.75 9.79 -12.79
C GLU A 125 -10.13 9.13 -12.75
N THR A 126 -10.44 8.24 -13.71
CA THR A 126 -11.70 7.48 -13.73
C THR A 126 -11.81 6.59 -12.50
N TRP A 127 -10.74 5.92 -12.13
CA TRP A 127 -10.69 5.02 -10.97
C TRP A 127 -10.63 5.74 -9.63
N LEU A 128 -10.21 6.99 -9.62
CA LEU A 128 -10.24 7.83 -8.41
C LEU A 128 -11.60 8.47 -8.17
N SER A 129 -12.38 8.61 -9.24
CA SER A 129 -13.73 9.19 -9.21
C SER A 129 -14.83 8.13 -9.13
N SER A 130 -14.46 6.83 -9.21
CA SER A 130 -15.43 5.74 -9.13
C SER A 130 -16.04 5.69 -7.73
N ALA A 131 -17.37 5.53 -7.67
CA ALA A 131 -18.11 5.48 -6.41
C ALA A 131 -17.69 4.28 -5.53
N ASP A 132 -17.08 3.27 -6.14
CA ASP A 132 -16.58 2.07 -5.48
C ASP A 132 -15.25 2.33 -4.72
N ASN A 133 -14.67 3.54 -4.78
CA ASN A 133 -13.45 3.97 -4.09
C ASN A 133 -12.26 3.01 -4.24
N THR A 134 -12.20 2.26 -5.34
CA THR A 134 -11.22 1.20 -5.53
C THR A 134 -9.78 1.71 -5.68
N LEU A 135 -9.62 2.99 -6.05
CA LEU A 135 -8.36 3.72 -5.98
C LEU A 135 -8.57 5.08 -5.31
N TYR A 136 -7.63 5.46 -4.44
CA TYR A 136 -7.59 6.78 -3.82
C TYR A 136 -6.14 7.26 -3.70
N ASN A 137 -5.96 8.58 -3.59
CA ASN A 137 -4.63 9.17 -3.44
C ASN A 137 -4.01 8.78 -2.09
N GLY A 138 -2.84 8.14 -2.13
CA GLY A 138 -2.19 7.50 -0.99
C GLY A 138 -2.57 6.04 -0.79
N GLY A 139 -3.35 5.47 -1.71
CA GLY A 139 -3.74 4.06 -1.70
C GLY A 139 -2.63 3.12 -2.18
N ASN A 140 -2.98 1.84 -2.23
CA ASN A 140 -2.07 0.76 -2.59
C ASN A 140 -2.44 0.19 -3.96
N ILE A 141 -1.43 -0.03 -4.80
CA ILE A 141 -1.58 -0.75 -6.07
C ILE A 141 -0.51 -1.83 -6.16
N ILE A 142 -0.82 -2.92 -6.84
CA ILE A 142 0.11 -4.03 -7.06
C ILE A 142 0.48 -4.06 -8.54
N ILE A 143 1.75 -4.25 -8.86
CA ILE A 143 2.21 -4.52 -10.21
C ILE A 143 2.65 -5.96 -10.27
N GLU A 144 2.07 -6.73 -11.18
CA GLU A 144 2.38 -8.15 -11.34
C GLU A 144 2.37 -8.59 -12.80
N TYR A 145 3.12 -9.65 -13.08
CA TYR A 145 3.16 -10.33 -14.36
C TYR A 145 2.01 -11.33 -14.47
N LEU A 146 0.95 -10.92 -15.16
CA LEU A 146 -0.21 -11.76 -15.43
C LEU A 146 -0.09 -12.44 -16.80
N ASP A 147 -0.60 -13.67 -16.88
CA ASP A 147 -0.77 -14.35 -18.17
C ASP A 147 -1.83 -13.63 -19.00
N ASN A 148 -1.83 -13.82 -20.33
CA ASN A 148 -2.71 -13.08 -21.24
C ASN A 148 -4.19 -13.22 -20.91
N GLU A 149 -4.58 -14.37 -20.36
CA GLU A 149 -5.96 -14.73 -20.01
C GLU A 149 -6.33 -14.37 -18.57
N CYS A 150 -5.35 -13.99 -17.75
CA CYS A 150 -5.54 -13.71 -16.33
C CYS A 150 -5.69 -12.21 -16.11
N ASN A 151 -6.78 -11.82 -15.44
CA ASN A 151 -7.07 -10.42 -15.11
C ASN A 151 -7.08 -10.18 -13.60
N ASP A 152 -6.70 -11.15 -12.77
CA ASP A 152 -6.79 -11.03 -11.34
C ASP A 152 -5.61 -11.75 -10.69
N ILE A 153 -5.16 -11.25 -9.53
CA ILE A 153 -4.17 -11.94 -8.68
C ILE A 153 -4.88 -12.52 -7.45
N GLU A 154 -4.83 -13.85 -7.30
CA GLU A 154 -5.44 -14.55 -6.15
C GLU A 154 -4.75 -14.21 -4.82
N ASP A 155 -3.48 -13.83 -4.87
CA ASP A 155 -2.64 -13.56 -3.69
C ASP A 155 -2.48 -12.07 -3.35
N ALA A 156 -3.40 -11.18 -3.77
CA ALA A 156 -3.27 -9.74 -3.55
C ALA A 156 -2.97 -9.37 -2.08
N GLY A 157 -3.64 -10.04 -1.14
CA GLY A 157 -3.43 -9.85 0.29
C GLY A 157 -2.01 -10.17 0.78
N GLN A 158 -1.29 -11.07 0.11
CA GLN A 158 0.09 -11.41 0.50
C GLN A 158 1.09 -10.28 0.22
N TYR A 159 0.77 -9.34 -0.66
CA TYR A 159 1.63 -8.18 -0.92
C TYR A 159 1.54 -7.15 0.21
N LEU A 160 0.42 -7.13 0.94
CA LEU A 160 0.16 -6.19 2.04
C LEU A 160 0.64 -6.70 3.42
N LEU A 161 1.19 -7.92 3.49
CA LEU A 161 1.72 -8.57 4.70
C LEU A 161 3.23 -8.31 4.88
#